data_AF-A0A455UBS0-F1
#
_entry.id   AF-A0A455UBS0-F1
#
_cell.length_a   1.000
_cell.length_b   1.000
_cell.length_c   1.000
_cell.angle_alpha   90.00
_cell.angle_beta   90.00
_cell.angle_gamma   90.00
#
_symmetry.space_group_name_H-M   'P 1'
#
loop_
_entity.id
_entity.type
_entity.pdbx_description
1 polymer ?
#
loop_
_entity_poly.entity_id
_entity_poly.type
_entity_poly.pdbx_seq_one_letter_code
_entity_poly.pdbx_strand_id
1 'polypeptide(L)' 'MDCLFCKIIKREIPADIVYEDDHVLAFNDIGPQAPTHQLIIPKSISRRSMISMKPTSPR' A
#
# COMPACT_ATOMS: atom_id res chain seq x y z
N MET A 1 -12.79 3.03 -12.21
CA MET A 1 -12.05 3.93 -11.29
C MET A 1 -10.67 3.32 -11.11
N ASP A 2 -9.75 3.70 -11.98
CA ASP A 2 -8.40 3.14 -12.06
C ASP A 2 -7.54 3.64 -10.89
N CYS A 3 -7.27 2.75 -9.95
CA CYS A 3 -6.37 2.99 -8.83
C CYS A 3 -5.15 2.09 -9.01
N LEU A 4 -3.98 2.69 -9.24
CA LEU A 4 -2.73 1.97 -9.49
C LEU A 4 -2.39 1.00 -8.34
N PHE A 5 -2.45 1.49 -7.10
CA PHE A 5 -2.21 0.67 -5.91
C PHE A 5 -3.22 -0.48 -5.76
N CYS A 6 -4.45 -0.29 -6.24
CA CYS A 6 -5.47 -1.33 -6.21
C CYS A 6 -5.11 -2.47 -7.19
N LYS A 7 -4.51 -2.15 -8.34
CA LYS A 7 -3.98 -3.16 -9.28
C LYS A 7 -2.79 -3.90 -8.68
N ILE A 8 -1.95 -3.22 -7.90
CA ILE A 8 -0.84 -3.84 -7.16
C ILE A 8 -1.37 -4.79 -6.08
N ILE A 9 -2.33 -4.36 -5.25
CA ILE A 9 -2.97 -5.21 -4.22
C ILE A 9 -3.61 -6.45 -4.85
N LYS A 10 -4.25 -6.29 -6.01
CA LYS A 10 -4.87 -7.39 -6.77
C LYS A 10 -3.87 -8.25 -7.55
N ARG A 11 -2.58 -7.91 -7.53
CA ARG A 11 -1.51 -8.58 -8.29
C ARG A 11 -1.73 -8.56 -9.81
N GLU A 12 -2.45 -7.55 -10.31
CA GLU A 12 -2.63 -7.30 -11.75
C GLU A 12 -1.39 -6.64 -12.37
N ILE A 13 -0.61 -5.92 -11.56
CA ILE A 13 0.66 -5.29 -11.96
C ILE A 13 1.76 -5.87 -11.06
N PRO A 14 2.92 -6.27 -11.61
CA PRO A 14 4.03 -6.75 -10.81
C PRO A 14 4.57 -5.65 -9.89
N ALA A 15 4.79 -6.00 -8.63
CA ALA A 15 5.47 -5.18 -7.63
C ALA A 15 6.39 -6.08 -6.80
N ASP A 16 7.52 -5.53 -6.36
CA ASP A 16 8.47 -6.23 -5.52
C ASP A 16 8.02 -6.15 -4.05
N ILE A 17 7.13 -7.06 -3.67
CA ILE A 17 6.49 -7.11 -2.35
C ILE A 17 7.49 -7.66 -1.34
N VAL A 18 7.82 -6.84 -0.35
CA VAL A 18 8.75 -7.19 0.74
C VAL A 18 8.01 -7.64 2.00
N TYR A 19 6.75 -7.25 2.15
CA TYR A 19 5.91 -7.63 3.29
C TYR A 19 4.43 -7.56 2.92
N GLU A 20 3.62 -8.49 3.40
CA GLU A 20 2.16 -8.49 3.23
C GLU A 20 1.49 -9.15 4.45
N ASP A 21 0.47 -8.49 4.99
CA ASP A 21 -0.46 -9.08 5.96
C ASP A 21 -1.92 -8.78 5.58
N ASP A 22 -2.85 -8.98 6.52
CA ASP A 22 -4.28 -8.76 6.30
C ASP A 22 -4.66 -7.28 6.17
N HIS A 23 -3.84 -6.38 6.72
CA HIS A 23 -4.14 -4.95 6.82
C HIS A 23 -3.32 -4.11 5.84
N VAL A 24 -2.06 -4.49 5.60
CA VAL A 24 -1.10 -3.70 4.83
C VAL A 24 -0.30 -4.55 3.86
N LEU A 25 0.27 -3.87 2.86
CA LEU A 25 1.19 -4.42 1.89
C LEU A 25 2.34 -3.42 1.70
N ALA A 26 3.57 -3.91 1.74
CA ALA A 26 4.77 -3.12 1.53
C ALA A 26 5.57 -3.64 0.34
N PHE A 27 6.07 -2.73 -0.49
CA PHE A 27 6.82 -3.05 -1.70
C PHE A 27 7.90 -2.00 -1.97
N ASN A 28 8.93 -2.40 -2.71
CA ASN A 28 10.01 -1.48 -3.11
C ASN A 28 9.51 -0.46 -4.14
N ASP A 29 9.91 0.81 -3.96
CA ASP A 29 9.64 1.86 -4.93
C ASP A 29 10.45 1.61 -6.22
N ILE A 30 9.83 1.84 -7.38
CA ILE A 30 10.49 1.75 -8.69
C ILE A 30 11.46 2.91 -8.94
N GLY A 31 11.21 4.07 -8.33
CA GLY A 31 12.05 5.28 -8.39
C GLY A 31 12.60 5.66 -7.02
N PRO A 32 13.45 4.82 -6.39
CA PRO A 32 13.90 5.02 -5.03
C PRO A 32 14.64 6.36 -4.88
N GLN A 33 14.25 7.17 -3.88
CA GLN A 33 14.91 8.44 -3.55
C GLN A 33 16.02 8.27 -2.49
N ALA A 34 16.22 7.04 -2.02
CA ALA A 34 17.20 6.65 -1.01
C ALA A 34 17.66 5.20 -1.24
N PRO A 35 18.79 4.76 -0.67
CA PRO A 35 19.30 3.38 -0.82
C PRO A 35 18.30 2.30 -0.38
N THR A 36 17.37 2.66 0.51
CA THR A 36 16.24 1.83 0.89
C THR A 36 15.00 2.71 0.88
N HIS A 37 14.08 2.42 -0.04
CA HIS A 37 12.82 3.14 -0.16
C HIS A 37 11.68 2.16 -0.44
N GLN A 38 10.82 1.99 0.56
CA GLN A 38 9.69 1.07 0.54
C GLN A 38 8.42 1.86 0.76
N LEU A 39 7.38 1.53 -0.02
CA LEU A 39 6.06 2.10 0.12
C LEU A 39 5.17 1.10 0.88
N ILE A 40 4.52 1.57 1.94
CA ILE A 40 3.56 0.78 2.73
C ILE A 40 2.17 1.32 2.45
N ILE A 41 1.27 0.46 1.98
CA ILE A 41 -0.10 0.82 1.65
C ILE A 41 -1.10 -0.04 2.43
N PRO A 42 -2.25 0.52 2.85
CA PRO A 42 -3.33 -0.28 3.43
C PRO A 42 -4.04 -1.09 2.34
N LYS A 43 -4.38 -2.34 2.64
CA LYS A 43 -5.21 -3.19 1.77
C LYS A 43 -6.67 -2.77 1.78
N SER A 44 -7.11 -2.08 2.84
CA SER A 44 -8.41 -1.42 2.88
C SER A 44 -8.44 -0.24 1.91
N ILE A 45 -9.03 -0.46 0.73
CA ILE A 45 -9.20 0.53 -0.34
C ILE A 45 -10.23 1.59 0.11
N SER A 46 -9.79 2.52 0.95
CA SER A 46 -10.51 3.75 1.22
C SER A 46 -10.16 4.73 0.11
N ARG A 47 -11.17 5.24 -0.61
CA ARG A 47 -11.04 6.30 -1.64
C ARG A 47 -10.75 7.66 -0.97
N ARG A 48 -9.78 7.72 -0.06
CA ARG A 48 -9.46 8.88 0.77
C ARG A 48 -7.99 8.83 1.22
N SER A 49 -7.38 10.01 1.33
CA SER A 49 -6.04 10.18 1.91
C SER A 49 -5.92 9.48 3.28
N MET A 50 -4.73 8.99 3.62
CA MET A 50 -4.44 8.40 4.93
C MET A 50 -4.79 9.35 6.09
N ILE A 51 -4.82 10.66 5.84
CA ILE A 51 -5.28 11.69 6.81
C ILE A 51 -6.73 11.43 7.28
N SER A 52 -7.55 10.79 6.45
CA SER A 52 -8.94 10.46 6.79
C SER A 52 -9.13 9.02 7.29
N MET A 53 -8.07 8.22 7.41
CA MET A 53 -8.17 6.93 8.07
C MET A 53 -8.42 7.19 9.55
N LYS A 54 -9.62 6.88 10.04
CA LYS A 54 -9.87 6.86 11.47
C LYS A 54 -8.99 5.77 12.07
N PRO A 55 -8.23 6.04 13.15
CA PRO A 55 -7.55 4.98 13.86
C PRO A 55 -8.61 3.94 14.24
N THR A 56 -8.40 2.71 13.80
CA THR A 56 -9.22 1.58 14.23
C THR A 56 -9.10 1.53 15.75
N SER A 57 -10.18 1.87 16.44
CA SER A 57 -10.22 1.87 17.90
C SER A 57 -9.76 0.49 18.39
N PRO A 58 -8.69 0.37 19.18
CA PRO A 58 -8.51 -0.84 19.95
C PRO A 58 -9.63 -0.85 20.99
N ARG A 59 -10.22 -2.03 21.21
CA ARG A 59 -11.10 -2.23 22.37
C ARG A 59 -10.41 -1.80 23.66
#